data_AF-A0A6A4ZJS4-F1
#
_entry.id   AF-A0A6A4ZJS4-F1
#
_cell.length_a   1.000
_cell.length_b   1.000
_cell.length_c   1.000
_cell.angle_alpha   90.00
_cell.angle_beta   90.00
_cell.angle_gamma   90.00
#
_symmetry.space_group_name_H-M   'P 1'
#
loop_
_entity.id
_entity.type
_entity.pdbx_description
1 polymer ?
#
loop_
_entity_poly.entity_id
_entity_poly.type
_entity_poly.pdbx_seq_one_letter_code
_entity_poly.pdbx_strand_id
1 'polypeptide(L)'
;MSVTNLRTFVKTLAHTPRLVVASIAQQTIPSLAQFRTMPSADPSIFAHNNESHTTRAECPFANLAQPMVETSPSQCPFHAHNAVAPASITHPVDLVVRHSTFITTDKSATLLRDIGGGDRIRECCTRFYARAFLDVQLKPFFFEDDGATAHGQRLADWIIEKMGGEGTPWSDSGRFGMRQPSHFKAWNCEKRDPAVRGDHFNLTDTRTWMRVHFWAARECGLDQHEAFWG
;
A
#
# COMPACT_ATOMS: atom_id res chain seq x y z
N MET A 1 -10.89 26.49 -6.71
CA MET A 1 -9.64 26.07 -6.06
C MET A 1 -9.40 24.61 -6.44
N SER A 2 -8.39 24.39 -7.28
CA SER A 2 -8.23 23.17 -8.09
C SER A 2 -7.51 22.06 -7.33
N VAL A 3 -8.08 20.85 -7.34
CA VAL A 3 -7.58 19.64 -6.68
C VAL A 3 -7.09 18.68 -7.78
N THR A 4 -5.86 18.83 -8.28
CA THR A 4 -5.49 18.19 -9.56
C THR A 4 -4.50 17.03 -9.45
N ASN A 5 -3.46 17.00 -8.62
CA ASN A 5 -2.35 16.05 -8.84
C ASN A 5 -2.29 14.85 -7.89
N LEU A 6 -2.72 14.95 -6.63
CA LEU A 6 -3.01 13.73 -5.84
C LEU A 6 -4.27 13.00 -6.37
N ARG A 7 -5.14 13.75 -7.03
CA ARG A 7 -6.20 13.20 -7.87
C ARG A 7 -5.62 12.46 -9.07
N THR A 8 -4.46 12.75 -9.65
CA THR A 8 -3.98 12.01 -10.83
C THR A 8 -3.40 10.64 -10.46
N PHE A 9 -2.64 10.54 -9.36
CA PHE A 9 -2.13 9.25 -8.89
C PHE A 9 -3.27 8.33 -8.40
N VAL A 10 -4.30 8.91 -7.75
CA VAL A 10 -5.37 8.11 -7.12
C VAL A 10 -6.73 8.13 -7.85
N LYS A 11 -7.06 9.09 -8.72
CA LYS A 11 -8.18 8.96 -9.69
C LYS A 11 -7.89 7.87 -10.71
N THR A 12 -6.63 7.57 -11.02
CA THR A 12 -6.31 6.41 -11.88
C THR A 12 -6.67 5.08 -11.19
N LEU A 13 -6.74 5.07 -9.85
CA LEU A 13 -7.27 3.94 -9.07
C LEU A 13 -8.79 4.01 -8.83
N ALA A 14 -9.42 5.19 -8.95
CA ALA A 14 -10.79 5.43 -8.50
C ALA A 14 -11.81 5.94 -9.57
N HIS A 15 -11.39 6.37 -10.76
CA HIS A 15 -12.25 7.00 -11.80
C HIS A 15 -11.90 6.53 -13.22
N THR A 16 -12.17 5.26 -13.51
CA THR A 16 -12.46 4.78 -14.87
C THR A 16 -13.91 4.30 -14.93
N PRO A 17 -14.91 5.19 -14.97
CA PRO A 17 -16.27 4.79 -15.21
C PRO A 17 -16.39 4.43 -16.72
N ARG A 18 -16.64 3.16 -16.99
CA ARG A 18 -17.22 2.61 -18.24
C ARG A 18 -16.35 2.21 -19.44
N LEU A 19 -15.02 2.35 -19.45
CA LEU A 19 -14.22 1.87 -20.61
C LEU A 19 -13.16 0.79 -20.31
N VAL A 20 -13.00 0.39 -19.04
CA VAL A 20 -12.05 -0.66 -18.64
C VAL A 20 -12.78 -1.83 -17.94
N VAL A 21 -14.08 -1.97 -18.15
CA VAL A 21 -14.82 -3.19 -17.78
C VAL A 21 -14.71 -4.24 -18.91
N ALA A 22 -14.25 -3.86 -20.11
CA ALA A 22 -14.23 -4.75 -21.27
C ALA A 22 -12.83 -5.17 -21.77
N SER A 23 -11.72 -4.57 -21.31
CA SER A 23 -10.40 -4.79 -21.96
C SER A 23 -9.27 -5.34 -21.06
N ILE A 24 -9.52 -5.67 -19.79
CA ILE A 24 -8.52 -6.31 -18.90
C ILE A 24 -8.97 -7.72 -18.51
N ALA A 25 -9.68 -8.38 -19.44
CA ALA A 25 -10.10 -9.78 -19.33
C ALA A 25 -9.16 -10.76 -20.08
N GLN A 26 -8.02 -10.30 -20.60
CA GLN A 26 -7.16 -11.12 -21.46
C GLN A 26 -5.67 -11.01 -21.10
N GLN A 27 -5.33 -11.23 -19.84
CA GLN A 27 -4.11 -11.98 -19.57
C GLN A 27 -4.56 -13.43 -19.38
N THR A 28 -4.28 -14.24 -20.39
CA THR A 28 -4.64 -15.65 -20.47
C THR A 28 -4.26 -16.37 -19.18
N ILE A 29 -5.28 -16.86 -18.49
CA ILE A 29 -5.18 -17.78 -17.36
C ILE A 29 -4.52 -19.07 -17.87
N PRO A 30 -3.39 -19.53 -17.31
CA PRO A 30 -2.96 -20.91 -17.53
C PRO A 30 -4.02 -21.84 -16.93
N SER A 31 -4.45 -22.84 -17.71
CA SER A 31 -5.55 -23.73 -17.31
C SER A 31 -5.33 -24.38 -15.94
N LEU A 32 -6.42 -24.68 -15.24
CA LEU A 32 -6.48 -25.41 -13.96
C LEU A 32 -5.65 -26.71 -13.90
N ALA A 33 -5.23 -27.25 -15.05
CA ALA A 33 -4.38 -28.44 -15.12
C ALA A 33 -2.90 -28.21 -14.72
N GLN A 34 -2.40 -26.97 -14.70
CA GLN A 34 -0.98 -26.68 -14.43
C GLN A 34 -0.62 -26.51 -12.94
N PHE A 35 -1.59 -26.48 -12.03
CA PHE A 35 -1.34 -26.41 -10.58
C PHE A 35 -1.09 -27.78 -9.90
N ARG A 36 -1.10 -28.89 -10.67
CA ARG A 36 -1.11 -30.26 -10.11
C ARG A 36 0.27 -30.88 -9.83
N THR A 37 1.37 -30.15 -9.99
CA THR A 37 2.73 -30.72 -9.78
C THR A 37 3.62 -29.81 -8.94
N MET A 38 3.14 -29.36 -7.79
CA MET A 38 4.02 -28.86 -6.72
C MET A 38 4.04 -29.89 -5.58
N PRO A 39 5.21 -30.25 -5.03
CA PRO A 39 5.30 -31.24 -3.96
C PRO A 39 4.57 -30.75 -2.72
N SER A 40 3.78 -31.66 -2.13
CA SER A 40 3.06 -31.48 -0.87
C SER A 40 4.03 -31.04 0.23
N ALA A 41 3.79 -29.89 0.83
CA ALA A 41 4.48 -29.49 2.05
C ALA A 41 4.10 -30.47 3.18
N ASP A 42 5.12 -30.94 3.90
CA ASP A 42 5.04 -31.90 5.00
C ASP A 42 4.23 -31.31 6.18
N PRO A 43 3.17 -31.97 6.65
CA PRO A 43 2.33 -31.44 7.73
C PRO A 43 2.96 -31.53 9.14
N SER A 44 4.22 -31.98 9.26
CA SER A 44 4.91 -32.12 10.55
C SER A 44 5.61 -30.85 11.09
N ILE A 45 5.53 -29.69 10.41
CA ILE A 45 6.15 -28.42 10.86
C ILE A 45 5.22 -27.56 11.75
N PHE A 46 4.19 -28.15 12.37
CA PHE A 46 3.37 -27.48 13.40
C PHE A 46 3.60 -28.09 14.78
N ALA A 47 4.87 -28.13 15.21
CA ALA A 47 5.18 -28.31 16.62
C ALA A 47 4.95 -26.97 17.35
N HIS A 48 4.03 -26.97 18.29
CA HIS A 48 3.75 -25.86 19.20
C HIS A 48 5.00 -25.48 20.00
N ASN A 49 5.68 -24.42 19.58
CA ASN A 49 6.58 -23.70 20.46
C ASN A 49 5.77 -22.67 21.23
N ASN A 50 5.59 -22.97 22.52
CA ASN A 50 5.11 -22.05 23.54
C ASN A 50 6.21 -21.00 23.80
N GLU A 51 6.36 -20.04 22.89
CA GLU A 51 7.24 -18.89 23.07
C GLU A 51 6.51 -17.81 23.86
N SER A 52 7.22 -17.28 24.86
CA SER A 52 6.80 -16.14 25.65
C SER A 52 6.29 -15.02 24.74
N HIS A 53 5.17 -14.40 25.13
CA HIS A 53 4.68 -13.14 24.55
C HIS A 53 5.70 -12.03 24.81
N THR A 54 6.81 -12.06 24.10
CA THR A 54 7.58 -10.87 23.79
C THR A 54 6.68 -10.06 22.87
N THR A 55 6.22 -8.90 23.35
CA THR A 55 5.50 -7.94 22.53
C THR A 55 6.39 -7.61 21.34
N ARG A 56 6.08 -8.21 20.19
CA ARG A 56 6.78 -7.96 18.94
C ARG A 56 6.81 -6.45 18.77
N ALA A 57 8.00 -5.85 18.71
CA ALA A 57 8.14 -4.41 18.61
C ALA A 57 7.23 -3.91 17.47
N GLU A 58 6.40 -2.91 17.73
CA GLU A 58 5.51 -2.34 16.72
C GLU A 58 6.03 -0.96 16.33
N CYS A 59 5.89 -0.58 15.07
CA CYS A 59 6.27 0.75 14.62
C CYS A 59 5.48 1.79 15.44
N PRO A 60 6.13 2.83 16.02
CA PRO A 60 5.43 3.88 16.77
C PRO A 60 4.29 4.53 15.97
N PHE A 61 4.39 4.55 14.64
CA PHE A 61 3.38 5.18 13.78
C PHE A 61 2.12 4.32 13.64
N ALA A 62 2.17 3.05 14.03
CA ALA A 62 0.98 2.21 14.19
C ALA A 62 0.16 2.62 15.42
N ASN A 63 0.75 3.32 16.39
CA ASN A 63 0.05 3.78 17.58
C ASN A 63 -0.68 5.11 17.31
N LEU A 64 -2.00 5.04 17.13
CA LEU A 64 -2.84 6.22 16.87
C LEU A 64 -2.93 7.20 18.04
N ALA A 65 -2.63 6.77 19.27
CA ALA A 65 -2.61 7.65 20.44
C ALA A 65 -1.35 8.51 20.50
N GLN A 66 -0.29 8.11 19.78
CA GLN A 66 0.93 8.91 19.70
C GLN A 66 0.86 9.90 18.53
N PRO A 67 1.27 11.16 18.75
CA PRO A 67 1.43 12.11 17.67
C PRO A 67 2.55 11.64 16.74
N MET A 68 2.40 12.00 15.47
CA MET A 68 3.45 11.83 14.47
C MET A 68 4.51 12.91 14.66
N VAL A 69 5.43 12.67 15.60
CA VAL A 69 6.60 13.54 15.82
C VAL A 69 7.79 12.89 15.13
N GLU A 70 8.67 13.69 14.56
CA GLU A 70 9.98 13.23 14.08
C GLU A 70 10.76 12.64 15.27
N THR A 71 10.61 11.34 15.48
CA THR A 71 11.43 10.60 16.44
C THR A 71 12.83 10.50 15.85
N SER A 72 13.86 10.58 16.70
CA SER A 72 15.24 10.40 16.25
C SER A 72 15.38 9.10 15.43
N PRO A 73 16.13 9.09 14.31
CA PRO A 73 16.28 7.94 13.40
C PRO A 73 16.67 6.61 14.05
N SER A 74 17.21 6.65 15.26
CA SER A 74 17.81 5.52 15.95
C SER A 74 16.83 4.60 16.71
N GLN A 75 15.51 4.86 16.72
CA GLN A 75 14.57 4.15 17.61
C GLN A 75 13.50 3.29 16.92
N CYS A 76 13.34 3.36 15.59
CA CYS A 76 12.34 2.56 14.88
C CYS A 76 13.05 1.48 14.04
N PRO A 77 12.86 0.17 14.32
CA PRO A 77 13.47 -0.88 13.52
C PRO A 77 12.81 -1.09 12.15
N PHE A 78 11.76 -0.31 11.85
CA PHE A 78 10.96 -0.45 10.64
C PHE A 78 11.25 0.62 9.59
N HIS A 79 11.59 1.85 10.01
CA HIS A 79 11.81 3.01 9.13
C HIS A 79 12.88 3.93 9.73
N ALA A 80 13.65 4.64 8.91
CA ALA A 80 14.71 5.53 9.42
C ALA A 80 14.24 6.93 9.84
N HIS A 81 12.96 7.30 9.64
CA HIS A 81 12.39 8.59 10.07
C HIS A 81 13.23 9.82 9.65
N ASN A 82 13.74 9.81 8.42
CA ASN A 82 14.65 10.83 7.94
C ASN A 82 13.97 12.20 7.85
N ALA A 83 14.72 13.25 8.22
CA ALA A 83 14.32 14.62 7.97
C ALA A 83 14.16 14.84 6.45
N VAL A 84 13.13 15.58 6.06
CA VAL A 84 12.85 15.87 4.66
C VAL A 84 13.83 16.94 4.16
N ALA A 85 14.59 16.62 3.11
CA ALA A 85 15.45 17.59 2.46
C ALA A 85 14.61 18.66 1.72
N PRO A 86 15.16 19.86 1.45
CA PRO A 86 14.47 20.84 0.63
C PRO A 86 14.05 20.27 -0.72
N ALA A 87 12.81 20.52 -1.13
CA ALA A 87 12.24 20.01 -2.37
C ALA A 87 13.03 20.53 -3.59
N SER A 88 13.43 19.63 -4.48
CA SER A 88 14.06 19.95 -5.75
C SER A 88 13.03 20.10 -6.88
N ILE A 89 11.88 19.44 -6.78
CA ILE A 89 10.73 19.59 -7.67
C ILE A 89 9.63 20.37 -6.94
N THR A 90 9.22 21.50 -7.54
CA THR A 90 8.14 22.36 -7.03
C THR A 90 6.85 22.28 -7.85
N HIS A 91 6.88 21.60 -8.99
CA HIS A 91 5.73 21.45 -9.89
C HIS A 91 5.28 20.00 -10.00
N PRO A 92 3.98 19.75 -10.24
CA PRO A 92 3.46 18.39 -10.37
C PRO A 92 4.25 17.52 -11.36
N VAL A 93 4.48 16.27 -10.97
CA VAL A 93 5.11 15.27 -11.83
C VAL A 93 4.04 14.50 -12.57
N ASP A 94 4.14 14.48 -13.90
CA ASP A 94 3.23 13.73 -14.75
C ASP A 94 3.33 12.22 -14.49
N LEU A 95 2.17 11.58 -14.39
CA LEU A 95 2.06 10.14 -14.29
C LEU A 95 2.26 9.49 -15.66
N VAL A 96 3.29 8.65 -15.81
CA VAL A 96 3.53 7.90 -17.04
C VAL A 96 2.96 6.49 -16.93
N VAL A 97 2.02 6.16 -17.80
CA VAL A 97 1.40 4.83 -17.89
C VAL A 97 1.64 4.23 -19.28
N ARG A 98 2.06 2.97 -19.33
CA ARG A 98 2.23 2.17 -20.56
C ARG A 98 1.70 0.76 -20.31
N HIS A 99 0.99 0.18 -21.27
CA HIS A 99 0.40 -1.16 -21.14
C HIS A 99 -0.36 -1.36 -19.81
N SER A 100 -1.10 -0.33 -19.37
CA SER A 100 -1.84 -0.32 -18.10
C SER A 100 -0.99 -0.49 -16.82
N THR A 101 0.31 -0.20 -16.87
CA THR A 101 1.19 -0.10 -15.69
C THR A 101 1.89 1.25 -15.61
N PHE A 102 2.14 1.70 -14.39
CA PHE A 102 3.01 2.84 -14.11
C PHE A 102 4.43 2.55 -14.58
N ILE A 103 5.06 3.56 -15.18
CA ILE A 103 6.45 3.53 -15.61
C ILE A 103 7.22 4.53 -14.76
N THR A 104 8.28 4.02 -14.14
CA THR A 104 9.26 4.81 -13.39
C THR A 104 9.95 5.82 -14.31
N THR A 105 10.15 7.04 -13.82
CA THR A 105 10.90 8.11 -14.49
C THR A 105 11.87 8.76 -13.52
N ASP A 106 12.88 9.47 -14.03
CA ASP A 106 13.80 10.25 -13.17
C ASP A 106 13.06 11.30 -12.32
N LYS A 107 11.95 11.84 -12.85
CA LYS A 107 11.11 12.80 -12.14
C LYS A 107 10.32 12.14 -11.00
N SER A 108 9.76 10.95 -11.21
CA SER A 108 9.05 10.24 -10.14
C SER A 108 10.00 9.74 -9.05
N ALA A 109 11.21 9.30 -9.44
CA ALA A 109 12.26 8.92 -8.49
C ALA A 109 12.77 10.14 -7.70
N THR A 110 12.92 11.28 -8.35
CA THR A 110 13.25 12.54 -7.69
C THR A 110 12.13 12.97 -6.74
N LEU A 111 10.86 12.87 -7.15
CA LEU A 111 9.73 13.19 -6.28
C LEU A 111 9.70 12.31 -5.03
N LEU A 112 10.00 11.00 -5.15
CA LEU A 112 10.12 10.11 -4.00
C LEU A 112 11.20 10.58 -3.03
N ARG A 113 12.39 10.94 -3.54
CA ARG A 113 13.46 11.47 -2.71
C ARG A 113 13.04 12.76 -2.00
N ASP A 114 12.42 13.69 -2.71
CA ASP A 114 12.06 15.01 -2.19
C ASP A 114 10.98 14.96 -1.10
N ILE A 115 10.11 13.95 -1.09
CA ILE A 115 9.14 13.72 0.00
C ILE A 115 9.73 12.98 1.21
N GLY A 116 11.03 12.68 1.22
CA GLY A 116 11.69 11.96 2.32
C GLY A 116 11.93 10.48 2.04
N GLY A 117 11.87 10.05 0.77
CA GLY A 117 12.22 8.71 0.34
C GLY A 117 11.16 7.64 0.67
N GLY A 118 11.54 6.38 0.46
CA GLY A 118 10.68 5.24 0.75
C GLY A 118 10.24 5.14 2.21
N ASP A 119 11.07 5.59 3.15
CA ASP A 119 10.71 5.61 4.57
C ASP A 119 9.47 6.46 4.85
N ARG A 120 9.35 7.64 4.23
CA ARG A 120 8.16 8.48 4.41
C ARG A 120 6.89 7.80 3.86
N ILE A 121 7.02 7.08 2.75
CA ILE A 121 5.91 6.29 2.20
C ILE A 121 5.52 5.15 3.13
N ARG A 122 6.49 4.46 3.75
CA ARG A 122 6.24 3.39 4.72
C ARG A 122 5.54 3.92 5.96
N GLU A 123 6.02 5.02 6.53
CA GLU A 123 5.36 5.73 7.64
C GLU A 123 3.89 6.03 7.34
N CYS A 124 3.63 6.64 6.19
CA CYS A 124 2.29 6.96 5.74
C CYS A 124 1.42 5.72 5.58
N CYS A 125 1.94 4.66 4.97
CA CYS A 125 1.20 3.43 4.78
C CYS A 125 0.93 2.70 6.10
N THR A 126 1.88 2.69 7.05
CA THR A 126 1.67 2.15 8.39
C THR A 126 0.59 2.93 9.14
N ARG A 127 0.66 4.27 9.14
CA ARG A 127 -0.35 5.13 9.77
C ARG A 127 -1.73 4.94 9.13
N PHE A 128 -1.76 4.82 7.80
CA PHE A 128 -2.98 4.52 7.05
C PHE A 128 -3.61 3.21 7.51
N TYR A 129 -2.86 2.11 7.59
CA TYR A 129 -3.43 0.82 8.00
C TYR A 129 -3.81 0.81 9.48
N ALA A 130 -3.06 1.48 10.35
CA ALA A 130 -3.45 1.61 11.76
C ALA A 130 -4.85 2.22 11.92
N ARG A 131 -5.18 3.21 11.08
CA ARG A 131 -6.53 3.77 10.99
C ARG A 131 -7.51 2.83 10.31
N ALA A 132 -7.13 2.25 9.17
CA ALA A 132 -8.02 1.41 8.37
C ALA A 132 -8.48 0.16 9.13
N PHE A 133 -7.64 -0.42 9.98
CA PHE A 133 -8.00 -1.56 10.84
C PHE A 133 -9.10 -1.24 11.87
N LEU A 134 -9.34 0.04 12.16
CA LEU A 134 -10.42 0.50 13.02
C LEU A 134 -11.69 0.90 12.25
N ASP A 135 -11.60 1.03 10.93
CA ASP A 135 -12.71 1.45 10.09
C ASP A 135 -13.62 0.27 9.74
N VAL A 136 -14.91 0.37 10.09
CA VAL A 136 -15.89 -0.71 9.91
C VAL A 136 -16.16 -1.06 8.45
N GLN A 137 -15.94 -0.13 7.51
CA GLN A 137 -16.11 -0.36 6.07
C GLN A 137 -14.91 -1.12 5.50
N LEU A 138 -13.69 -0.75 5.92
CA LEU A 138 -12.45 -1.28 5.35
C LEU A 138 -11.99 -2.58 6.02
N LYS A 139 -12.15 -2.70 7.34
CA LYS A 139 -11.69 -3.84 8.14
C LYS A 139 -12.11 -5.21 7.57
N PRO A 140 -13.32 -5.41 7.03
CA PRO A 140 -13.74 -6.69 6.44
C PRO A 140 -12.88 -7.16 5.25
N PHE A 141 -12.11 -6.28 4.59
CA PHE A 141 -11.24 -6.67 3.47
C PHE A 141 -9.87 -7.21 3.93
N PHE A 142 -9.49 -7.04 5.21
CA PHE A 142 -8.18 -7.43 5.70
C PHE A 142 -8.18 -8.88 6.21
N PHE A 143 -7.72 -9.79 5.37
CA PHE A 143 -7.67 -11.22 5.65
C PHE A 143 -6.42 -11.66 6.42
N GLU A 144 -5.37 -10.84 6.44
CA GLU A 144 -4.17 -11.06 7.26
C GLU A 144 -4.30 -10.26 8.57
N ASP A 145 -3.93 -10.88 9.70
CA ASP A 145 -3.98 -10.26 11.04
C ASP A 145 -2.57 -9.92 11.56
N ASP A 146 -1.62 -9.66 10.65
CA ASP A 146 -0.21 -9.35 10.94
C ASP A 146 0.07 -7.86 11.22
N GLY A 147 -0.99 -7.06 11.35
CA GLY A 147 -0.95 -5.69 11.85
C GLY A 147 -0.65 -4.61 10.81
N ALA A 148 -0.71 -3.36 11.28
CA ALA A 148 -0.59 -2.15 10.46
C ALA A 148 0.80 -2.00 9.83
N THR A 149 1.85 -2.38 10.55
CA THR A 149 3.23 -2.28 10.07
C THR A 149 3.44 -3.17 8.84
N ALA A 150 3.02 -4.43 8.91
CA ALA A 150 3.20 -5.38 7.81
C ALA A 150 2.35 -5.04 6.58
N HIS A 151 1.10 -4.64 6.78
CA HIS A 151 0.24 -4.15 5.68
C HIS A 151 0.78 -2.86 5.06
N GLY A 152 1.24 -1.94 5.91
CA GLY A 152 1.87 -0.68 5.50
C GLY A 152 3.09 -0.92 4.63
N GLN A 153 3.98 -1.82 5.05
CA GLN A 153 5.16 -2.21 4.29
C GLN A 153 4.80 -2.72 2.89
N ARG A 154 3.81 -3.61 2.76
CA ARG A 154 3.38 -4.17 1.47
C ARG A 154 2.91 -3.10 0.49
N LEU A 155 2.06 -2.18 0.95
CA LEU A 155 1.57 -1.10 0.10
C LEU A 155 2.71 -0.13 -0.24
N ALA A 156 3.54 0.20 0.73
CA ALA A 156 4.66 1.11 0.54
C ALA A 156 5.68 0.56 -0.46
N ASP A 157 6.07 -0.72 -0.33
CA ASP A 157 6.98 -1.39 -1.27
C ASP A 157 6.48 -1.28 -2.70
N TRP A 158 5.18 -1.50 -2.91
CA TRP A 158 4.56 -1.36 -4.23
C TRP A 158 4.62 0.07 -4.74
N ILE A 159 4.31 1.07 -3.90
CA ILE A 159 4.38 2.50 -4.28
C ILE A 159 5.83 2.91 -4.59
N ILE A 160 6.78 2.54 -3.74
CA ILE A 160 8.21 2.87 -3.88
C ILE A 160 8.74 2.31 -5.19
N GLU A 161 8.45 1.04 -5.52
CA GLU A 161 8.85 0.45 -6.80
C GLU A 161 8.19 1.17 -7.99
N LYS A 162 6.94 1.64 -7.86
CA LYS A 162 6.25 2.41 -8.92
C LYS A 162 6.77 3.84 -9.09
N MET A 163 7.30 4.45 -8.04
CA MET A 163 7.95 5.76 -8.12
C MET A 163 9.40 5.64 -8.61
N GLY A 164 10.10 4.58 -8.18
CA GLY A 164 11.48 4.24 -8.50
C GLY A 164 12.52 5.03 -7.71
N GLY A 165 13.80 4.81 -8.03
CA GLY A 165 14.94 5.47 -7.37
C GLY A 165 15.54 4.71 -6.17
N GLU A 166 14.82 3.71 -5.63
CA GLU A 166 15.24 2.94 -4.45
C GLU A 166 15.19 1.42 -4.68
N GLY A 167 15.41 0.97 -5.92
CA GLY A 167 15.41 -0.46 -6.27
C GLY A 167 14.01 -1.06 -6.47
N THR A 168 13.86 -2.35 -6.14
CA THR A 168 12.66 -3.16 -6.42
C THR A 168 12.08 -3.82 -5.16
N PRO A 169 11.78 -3.06 -4.09
CA PRO A 169 11.45 -3.64 -2.78
C PRO A 169 10.19 -4.52 -2.80
N TRP A 170 9.22 -4.23 -3.67
CA TRP A 170 8.05 -5.09 -3.83
C TRP A 170 8.41 -6.44 -4.44
N SER A 171 9.21 -6.43 -5.51
CA SER A 171 9.67 -7.66 -6.16
C SER A 171 10.61 -8.47 -5.27
N ASP A 172 11.56 -7.79 -4.62
CA ASP A 172 12.57 -8.40 -3.75
C ASP A 172 11.96 -9.03 -2.49
N SER A 173 10.79 -8.53 -2.04
CA SER A 173 10.01 -9.14 -0.96
C SER A 173 9.33 -10.48 -1.34
N GLY A 174 9.51 -10.95 -2.58
CA GLY A 174 8.83 -12.14 -3.11
C GLY A 174 7.37 -11.90 -3.48
N ARG A 175 6.93 -10.64 -3.56
CA ARG A 175 5.54 -10.27 -3.84
C ARG A 175 5.27 -9.88 -5.28
N PHE A 176 6.24 -10.06 -6.17
CA PHE A 176 6.01 -9.92 -7.61
C PHE A 176 4.78 -10.72 -8.05
N GLY A 177 3.84 -10.09 -8.76
CA GLY A 177 2.58 -10.71 -9.19
C GLY A 177 1.50 -10.88 -8.11
N MET A 178 1.77 -10.59 -6.83
CA MET A 178 0.83 -10.85 -5.73
C MET A 178 -0.34 -9.87 -5.63
N ARG A 179 -0.33 -8.77 -6.40
CA ARG A 179 -1.41 -7.77 -6.37
C ARG A 179 -2.78 -8.40 -6.59
N GLN A 180 -2.98 -9.14 -7.69
CA GLN A 180 -4.31 -9.71 -7.99
C GLN A 180 -4.72 -10.84 -7.04
N PRO A 181 -3.85 -11.82 -6.73
CA PRO A 181 -4.16 -12.83 -5.72
C PRO A 181 -4.57 -12.24 -4.37
N SER A 182 -3.91 -11.16 -3.92
CA SER A 182 -4.28 -10.47 -2.68
C SER A 182 -5.65 -9.77 -2.77
N HIS A 183 -5.98 -9.13 -3.90
CA HIS A 183 -7.30 -8.52 -4.08
C HIS A 183 -8.40 -9.58 -4.13
N PHE A 184 -8.18 -10.70 -4.82
CA PHE A 184 -9.12 -11.82 -4.85
C PHE A 184 -9.41 -12.34 -3.43
N LYS A 185 -8.39 -12.52 -2.60
CA LYS A 185 -8.55 -12.92 -1.20
C LYS A 185 -9.33 -11.88 -0.39
N ALA A 186 -9.05 -10.59 -0.57
CA ALA A 186 -9.79 -9.52 0.10
C ALA A 186 -11.27 -9.50 -0.30
N TRP A 187 -11.58 -9.67 -1.58
CA TRP A 187 -12.97 -9.70 -2.06
C TRP A 187 -13.74 -10.91 -1.52
N ASN A 188 -13.07 -12.04 -1.33
CA ASN A 188 -13.68 -13.28 -0.82
C ASN A 188 -13.46 -13.48 0.68
N CYS A 189 -13.00 -12.46 1.41
CA CYS A 189 -12.67 -12.60 2.83
C CYS A 189 -13.90 -12.98 3.66
N GLU A 190 -13.74 -13.94 4.57
CA GLU A 190 -14.82 -14.39 5.46
C GLU A 190 -15.30 -13.32 6.43
N LYS A 191 -14.51 -12.28 6.67
CA LYS A 191 -14.89 -11.12 7.49
C LYS A 191 -15.97 -10.27 6.79
N ARG A 192 -16.16 -10.40 5.48
CA ARG A 192 -17.23 -9.74 4.72
C ARG A 192 -18.56 -10.48 4.87
N ASP A 193 -19.65 -9.74 4.76
CA ASP A 193 -21.00 -10.30 4.70
C ASP A 193 -21.11 -11.31 3.53
N PRO A 194 -21.64 -12.53 3.76
CA PRO A 194 -21.77 -13.55 2.72
C PRO A 194 -22.46 -13.07 1.44
N ALA A 195 -23.42 -12.13 1.54
CA ALA A 195 -24.18 -11.63 0.41
C ALA A 195 -23.36 -10.75 -0.55
N VAL A 196 -22.18 -10.27 -0.15
CA VAL A 196 -21.31 -9.39 -0.95
C VAL A 196 -19.90 -9.94 -1.14
N ARG A 197 -19.63 -11.18 -0.72
CA ARG A 197 -18.34 -11.84 -0.98
C ARG A 197 -18.17 -12.09 -2.48
N GLY A 198 -16.98 -11.82 -2.99
CA GLY A 198 -16.66 -11.86 -4.41
C GLY A 198 -16.90 -10.52 -5.11
N ASP A 199 -17.75 -9.64 -4.57
CA ASP A 199 -17.92 -8.30 -5.13
C ASP A 199 -16.64 -7.48 -5.00
N HIS A 200 -16.32 -6.73 -6.05
CA HIS A 200 -15.15 -5.87 -6.06
C HIS A 200 -15.34 -4.63 -5.16
N PHE A 201 -14.21 -3.99 -4.86
CA PHE A 201 -14.14 -2.73 -4.13
C PHE A 201 -15.01 -1.67 -4.82
N ASN A 202 -16.03 -1.17 -4.13
CA ASN A 202 -17.01 -0.25 -4.70
C ASN A 202 -16.63 1.23 -4.44
N LEU A 203 -17.49 2.15 -4.89
CA LEU A 203 -17.24 3.59 -4.75
C LEU A 203 -17.27 4.06 -3.28
N THR A 204 -18.10 3.46 -2.43
CA THR A 204 -18.14 3.76 -0.99
C THR A 204 -16.84 3.31 -0.33
N ASP A 205 -16.40 2.08 -0.60
CA ASP A 205 -15.13 1.55 -0.12
C ASP A 205 -13.96 2.46 -0.53
N THR A 206 -13.97 2.87 -1.80
CA THR A 206 -12.97 3.77 -2.38
C THR A 206 -12.96 5.11 -1.67
N ARG A 207 -14.11 5.75 -1.46
CA ARG A 207 -14.19 7.03 -0.74
C ARG A 207 -13.65 6.92 0.68
N THR A 208 -13.97 5.85 1.40
CA THR A 208 -13.46 5.63 2.76
C THR A 208 -11.95 5.40 2.74
N TRP A 209 -11.46 4.51 1.86
CA TRP A 209 -10.04 4.25 1.66
C TRP A 209 -9.26 5.54 1.38
N MET A 210 -9.76 6.37 0.46
CA MET A 210 -9.17 7.67 0.12
C MET A 210 -9.10 8.62 1.31
N ARG A 211 -10.19 8.72 2.08
CA ARG A 211 -10.26 9.62 3.24
C ARG A 211 -9.22 9.24 4.29
N VAL A 212 -9.11 7.96 4.60
CA VAL A 212 -8.14 7.45 5.59
C VAL A 212 -6.71 7.63 5.08
N HIS A 213 -6.46 7.40 3.80
CA HIS A 213 -5.15 7.57 3.18
C HIS A 213 -4.69 9.04 3.21
N PHE A 214 -5.57 9.97 2.82
CA PHE A 214 -5.27 11.41 2.90
C PHE A 214 -5.15 11.92 4.34
N TRP A 215 -5.82 11.30 5.29
CA TRP A 215 -5.60 11.62 6.70
C TRP A 215 -4.17 11.25 7.10
N ALA A 216 -3.77 10.00 6.88
CA ALA A 216 -2.42 9.53 7.21
C ALA A 216 -1.33 10.36 6.50
N ALA A 217 -1.53 10.69 5.22
CA ALA A 217 -0.58 11.48 4.45
C ALA A 217 -0.33 12.88 5.06
N ARG A 218 -1.38 13.55 5.56
CA ARG A 218 -1.24 14.84 6.26
C ARG A 218 -0.51 14.70 7.59
N GLU A 219 -0.78 13.64 8.35
CA GLU A 219 -0.04 13.40 9.59
C GLU A 219 1.45 13.15 9.32
N CYS A 220 1.78 12.61 8.14
CA CYS A 220 3.14 12.42 7.65
C CYS A 220 3.77 13.66 6.99
N GLY A 221 3.05 14.79 6.94
CA GLY A 221 3.55 16.00 6.29
C GLY A 221 3.71 15.91 4.77
N LEU A 222 3.21 14.84 4.13
CA LEU A 222 3.24 14.71 2.67
C LEU A 222 2.45 15.82 1.97
N ASP A 223 1.50 16.45 2.68
CA ASP A 223 0.72 17.57 2.18
C ASP A 223 1.49 18.90 2.12
N GLN A 224 2.66 18.96 2.74
CA GLN A 224 3.53 20.14 2.70
C GLN A 224 4.38 20.20 1.42
N HIS A 225 4.49 19.10 0.67
CA HIS A 225 5.26 19.05 -0.57
C HIS A 225 4.38 19.40 -1.78
N GLU A 226 4.49 20.63 -2.29
CA GLU A 226 3.61 21.17 -3.34
C GLU A 226 3.50 20.27 -4.58
N ALA A 227 4.61 19.80 -5.13
CA ALA A 227 4.58 18.94 -6.33
C ALA A 227 3.92 17.57 -6.10
N PHE A 228 3.94 17.08 -4.85
CA PHE A 228 3.36 15.79 -4.48
C PHE A 228 1.87 15.94 -4.19
N TRP A 229 1.49 17.03 -3.54
CA TRP A 229 0.14 17.24 -3.02
C TRP A 229 -0.79 18.03 -3.95
N GLY A 230 -0.23 19.00 -4.69
CA GLY A 230 -0.94 20.07 -5.42
C GLY A 230 -1.69 19.62 -6.67
#